data_AF-A0A9X8VFC9-F1
#
_entry.id   AF-A0A9X8VFC9-F1
#
_cell.length_a   1.000
_cell.length_b   1.000
_cell.length_c   1.000
_cell.angle_alpha   90.00
_cell.angle_beta   90.00
_cell.angle_gamma   90.00
#
_symmetry.space_group_name_H-M   'P 1'
#
loop_
_entity.id
_entity.type
_entity.pdbx_description
1 polymer ?
#
loop_
_entity_poly.entity_id
_entity_poly.type
_entity_poly.pdbx_seq_one_letter_code
_entity_poly.pdbx_strand_id
1 'polypeptide(L)'
;MKLQPNYYRDRVCLNVLAGSKANAQDIYAAAEGHVLVGVLSKNYPDVDSAVTDMLRYARLIENALSVGLGAGDPKQSAMVSLIAQQVQPQHVNQVFTGVGASRALLG
;
A
#
# COMPACT_ATOMS: atom_id res chain seq x y z
N MET A 1 -11.49 6.40 -6.21
CA MET A 1 -11.00 5.02 -5.97
C MET A 1 -11.51 4.56 -4.61
N LYS A 2 -11.78 3.26 -4.39
CA LYS A 2 -12.19 2.77 -3.05
C LYS A 2 -11.01 2.92 -2.08
N LEU A 3 -11.29 3.45 -0.88
CA LEU A 3 -10.30 3.70 0.18
C LEU A 3 -10.40 2.72 1.35
N GLN A 4 -11.42 1.85 1.36
CA GLN A 4 -11.60 0.83 2.38
C GLN A 4 -11.19 -0.54 1.82
N PRO A 5 -10.47 -1.36 2.60
CA PRO A 5 -10.17 -2.74 2.22
C PRO A 5 -11.43 -3.57 1.95
N ASN A 6 -11.35 -4.48 0.99
CA ASN A 6 -12.43 -5.43 0.70
C ASN A 6 -12.38 -6.61 1.69
N TYR A 7 -13.03 -6.46 2.84
CA TYR A 7 -13.07 -7.51 3.85
C TYR A 7 -14.01 -8.65 3.45
N TYR A 8 -13.50 -9.88 3.49
CA TYR A 8 -14.31 -11.08 3.35
C TYR A 8 -15.33 -11.14 4.50
N ARG A 9 -16.62 -11.09 4.13
CA ARG A 9 -17.76 -11.08 5.05
C ARG A 9 -17.61 -10.06 6.19
N ASP A 10 -17.08 -8.88 5.87
CA ASP A 10 -16.84 -7.77 6.79
C ASP A 10 -15.88 -8.09 7.96
N ARG A 11 -14.99 -9.08 7.79
CA ARG A 11 -14.15 -9.58 8.89
C ARG A 11 -12.67 -9.72 8.58
N VAL A 12 -12.30 -10.34 7.46
CA VAL A 12 -10.90 -10.71 7.19
C VAL A 12 -10.44 -10.17 5.84
N CYS A 13 -9.25 -9.58 5.81
CA CYS A 13 -8.58 -9.17 4.58
C CYS A 13 -7.10 -9.57 4.71
N LEU A 14 -6.58 -10.31 3.74
CA LEU A 14 -5.17 -10.72 3.73
C LEU A 14 -4.25 -9.51 3.49
N ASN A 15 -3.00 -9.58 3.93
CA ASN A 15 -1.97 -8.62 3.54
C ASN A 15 -0.69 -9.38 3.16
N VAL A 16 -0.34 -9.36 1.88
CA VAL A 16 0.80 -10.12 1.33
C VAL A 16 1.57 -9.27 0.32
N LEU A 17 2.87 -9.53 0.16
CA LEU A 17 3.72 -8.74 -0.73
C LEU A 17 3.60 -9.20 -2.19
N ALA A 18 3.66 -8.24 -3.13
CA ALA A 18 3.87 -8.55 -4.54
C ALA A 18 5.35 -8.44 -4.93
N GLY A 19 5.83 -9.42 -5.69
CA GLY A 19 7.16 -9.37 -6.32
C GLY A 19 7.17 -8.63 -7.68
N SER A 20 6.01 -8.45 -8.30
CA SER A 20 5.85 -7.75 -9.58
C SER A 20 4.39 -7.31 -9.80
N LYS A 21 4.14 -6.48 -10.82
CA LYS A 21 2.77 -6.05 -11.19
C LYS A 21 1.89 -7.22 -11.63
N ALA A 22 2.44 -8.15 -12.42
CA ALA A 22 1.74 -9.37 -12.80
C ALA A 22 1.38 -10.21 -11.56
N ASN A 23 2.36 -10.38 -10.65
CA ASN A 23 2.11 -11.10 -9.41
C ASN A 23 1.08 -10.39 -8.50
N ALA A 24 1.01 -9.06 -8.49
CA ALA A 24 -0.03 -8.33 -7.78
C ALA A 24 -1.44 -8.64 -8.33
N GLN A 25 -1.60 -8.73 -9.65
CA GLN A 25 -2.85 -9.13 -10.29
C GLN A 25 -3.21 -10.59 -9.96
N ASP A 26 -2.23 -11.49 -10.02
CA ASP A 26 -2.43 -12.91 -9.68
C ASP A 26 -2.85 -13.08 -8.21
N ILE A 27 -2.20 -12.35 -7.28
CA ILE A 27 -2.56 -12.33 -5.85
C ILE A 27 -3.99 -11.82 -5.66
N TYR A 28 -4.33 -10.70 -6.31
CA TYR A 28 -5.64 -10.08 -6.18
C TYR A 28 -6.75 -11.01 -6.68
N ALA A 29 -6.54 -11.65 -7.85
CA ALA A 29 -7.45 -12.63 -8.40
C ALA A 29 -7.58 -13.88 -7.53
N ALA A 30 -6.47 -14.42 -7.04
CA ALA A 30 -6.45 -15.62 -6.19
C ALA A 30 -7.15 -15.42 -4.84
N ALA A 31 -7.13 -14.21 -4.31
CA ALA A 31 -7.83 -13.86 -3.07
C ALA A 31 -9.27 -13.41 -3.29
N GLU A 32 -9.81 -13.49 -4.52
CA GLU A 32 -11.14 -12.96 -4.89
C GLU A 32 -11.31 -11.49 -4.48
N GLY A 33 -10.22 -10.72 -4.56
CA GLY A 33 -10.15 -9.31 -4.16
C GLY A 33 -10.09 -9.06 -2.64
N HIS A 34 -10.12 -10.08 -1.79
CA HIS A 34 -10.07 -9.96 -0.32
C HIS A 34 -8.65 -9.87 0.26
N VAL A 35 -7.84 -8.99 -0.35
CA VAL A 35 -6.41 -8.83 -0.04
C VAL A 35 -5.97 -7.39 -0.20
N LEU A 36 -5.01 -6.99 0.61
CA LEU A 36 -4.19 -5.79 0.42
C LEU A 36 -2.81 -6.24 -0.05
N VAL A 37 -2.39 -5.74 -1.21
CA VAL A 37 -1.12 -6.13 -1.83
C VAL A 37 -0.04 -5.14 -1.46
N GLY A 38 0.98 -5.63 -0.76
CA GLY A 38 2.08 -4.85 -0.22
C GLY A 38 3.13 -4.49 -1.27
N VAL A 39 3.46 -3.19 -1.36
CA VAL A 39 4.59 -2.67 -2.14
C VAL A 39 5.45 -1.80 -1.21
N LEU A 40 6.76 -2.02 -1.21
CA LEU A 40 7.67 -1.46 -0.20
C LEU A 40 8.32 -0.16 -0.69
N SER A 41 8.24 0.91 0.11
CA SER A 41 8.87 2.20 -0.19
C SER A 41 10.39 2.08 -0.35
N LYS A 42 11.03 1.21 0.45
CA LYS A 42 12.47 0.96 0.43
C LYS A 42 13.01 0.41 -0.90
N ASN A 43 12.15 -0.06 -1.80
CA ASN A 43 12.54 -0.53 -3.13
C ASN A 43 12.68 0.62 -4.14
N TYR A 44 12.40 1.86 -3.75
CA TYR A 44 12.46 3.04 -4.59
C TYR A 44 13.46 4.06 -4.04
N PRO A 45 14.19 4.78 -4.91
CA PRO A 45 15.16 5.77 -4.47
C PRO A 45 14.52 7.05 -3.89
N ASP A 46 13.29 7.38 -4.31
CA ASP A 46 12.61 8.64 -3.96
C ASP A 46 11.08 8.50 -3.99
N VAL A 47 10.38 9.53 -3.48
CA VAL A 47 8.92 9.53 -3.38
C VAL A 47 8.26 9.50 -4.77
N ASP A 48 8.79 10.24 -5.73
CA ASP A 48 8.15 10.39 -7.05
C ASP A 48 8.17 9.08 -7.85
N SER A 49 9.29 8.35 -7.82
CA SER A 49 9.41 7.03 -8.43
C SER A 49 8.51 6.01 -7.74
N ALA A 50 8.41 6.03 -6.41
CA ALA A 50 7.50 5.18 -5.66
C ALA A 50 6.03 5.48 -5.99
N VAL A 51 5.61 6.75 -5.96
CA VAL A 51 4.24 7.18 -6.28
C VAL A 51 3.87 6.77 -7.71
N THR A 52 4.76 7.04 -8.68
CA THR A 52 4.53 6.71 -10.08
C THR A 52 4.29 5.21 -10.27
N ASP A 53 5.07 4.36 -9.61
CA ASP A 53 4.95 2.92 -9.76
C ASP A 53 3.79 2.34 -8.94
N MET A 54 3.61 2.80 -7.70
CA MET A 54 2.52 2.35 -6.82
C MET A 54 1.13 2.74 -7.36
N LEU A 55 0.98 3.87 -8.06
CA LEU A 55 -0.25 4.20 -8.78
C LEU A 55 -0.56 3.20 -9.89
N ARG A 56 0.46 2.63 -10.54
CA ARG A 56 0.26 1.57 -11.55
C ARG A 56 -0.19 0.27 -10.88
N TYR A 57 0.43 -0.12 -9.76
CA TYR A 57 -0.06 -1.24 -8.96
C TYR A 57 -1.51 -1.04 -8.56
N ALA A 58 -1.84 0.09 -7.92
CA ALA A 58 -3.19 0.42 -7.47
C ALA A 58 -4.25 0.32 -8.57
N ARG A 59 -3.95 0.79 -9.80
CA ARG A 59 -4.88 0.68 -10.94
C ARG A 59 -5.17 -0.76 -11.35
N LEU A 60 -4.20 -1.67 -11.20
CA LEU A 60 -4.33 -3.08 -11.60
C LEU A 60 -5.13 -3.94 -10.60
N ILE A 61 -5.30 -3.46 -9.36
CA ILE A 61 -5.89 -4.23 -8.24
C ILE A 61 -6.99 -3.44 -7.52
N GLU A 62 -7.71 -2.58 -8.24
CA GLU A 62 -8.82 -1.78 -7.70
C GLU A 62 -8.48 -0.97 -6.42
N ASN A 63 -7.25 -0.43 -6.38
CA ASN A 63 -6.68 0.31 -5.27
C ASN A 63 -6.42 -0.51 -3.99
N ALA A 64 -6.45 -1.84 -4.05
CA ALA A 64 -6.14 -2.75 -2.95
C ALA A 64 -4.64 -2.80 -2.60
N LEU A 65 -4.02 -1.64 -2.50
CA LEU A 65 -2.61 -1.42 -2.24
C LEU A 65 -2.37 -1.24 -0.74
N SER A 66 -1.29 -1.85 -0.26
CA SER A 66 -0.70 -1.64 1.06
C SER A 66 0.68 -0.99 0.89
N VAL A 67 0.80 0.29 1.24
CA VAL A 67 2.11 0.97 1.23
C VAL A 67 2.91 0.50 2.44
N GLY A 68 4.06 -0.14 2.19
CA GLY A 68 4.91 -0.74 3.22
C GLY A 68 6.22 0.02 3.41
N LEU A 69 6.80 -0.02 4.62
CA LEU A 69 8.13 0.53 4.89
C LEU A 69 9.22 -0.31 4.20
N GLY A 70 9.16 -1.63 4.40
CA GLY A 70 10.21 -2.59 4.02
C GLY A 70 11.08 -2.99 5.21
N ALA A 71 11.08 -4.28 5.55
CA ALA A 71 11.77 -4.85 6.71
C ALA A 71 11.47 -4.16 8.06
N GLY A 72 10.32 -3.47 8.20
CA GLY A 72 9.99 -2.69 9.38
C GLY A 72 10.92 -1.50 9.64
N ASP A 73 11.64 -1.01 8.63
CA ASP A 73 12.65 0.04 8.77
C ASP A 73 12.02 1.41 9.13
N PRO A 74 12.21 1.94 10.35
CA PRO A 74 11.59 3.19 10.77
C PRO A 74 12.06 4.40 9.96
N LYS A 75 13.23 4.33 9.29
CA LYS A 75 13.74 5.42 8.45
C LYS A 75 12.85 5.71 7.24
N GLN A 76 11.99 4.76 6.87
CA GLN A 76 11.05 4.88 5.76
C GLN A 76 9.73 5.58 6.16
N SER A 77 9.52 5.86 7.45
CA SER A 77 8.26 6.39 7.97
C SER A 77 7.78 7.67 7.26
N ALA A 78 8.68 8.64 7.08
CA ALA A 78 8.37 9.89 6.40
C ALA A 78 8.04 9.68 4.93
N MET A 79 8.84 8.88 4.22
CA MET A 79 8.63 8.54 2.81
C MET A 79 7.27 7.87 2.59
N VAL A 80 6.92 6.89 3.42
CA VAL A 80 5.61 6.22 3.37
C VAL A 80 4.45 7.21 3.53
N SER A 81 4.56 8.17 4.44
CA SER A 81 3.52 9.18 4.65
C SER A 81 3.34 10.09 3.41
N LEU A 82 4.45 10.50 2.78
CA LEU A 82 4.44 11.32 1.56
C LEU A 82 3.93 10.55 0.34
N ILE A 83 4.25 9.26 0.24
CA ILE A 83 3.70 8.39 -0.80
C ILE A 83 2.19 8.27 -0.61
N ALA A 84 1.73 7.99 0.61
CA ALA A 84 0.31 7.80 0.91
C ALA A 84 -0.54 9.03 0.59
N GLN A 85 -0.01 10.24 0.83
CA GLN A 85 -0.66 11.51 0.46
C GLN A 85 -1.09 11.54 -1.02
N GLN A 86 -0.21 11.09 -1.91
CA GLN A 86 -0.42 11.17 -3.35
C GLN A 86 -1.12 9.93 -3.92
N VAL A 87 -0.83 8.75 -3.36
CA VAL A 87 -1.36 7.47 -3.85
C VAL A 87 -2.77 7.19 -3.37
N GLN A 88 -3.14 7.66 -2.17
CA GLN A 88 -4.45 7.41 -1.55
C GLN A 88 -4.82 5.90 -1.52
N PRO A 89 -3.97 5.04 -0.92
CA PRO A 89 -4.16 3.58 -0.90
C PRO A 89 -5.25 3.15 0.10
N GLN A 90 -5.68 1.89 0.03
CA GLN A 90 -6.58 1.31 1.05
C GLN A 90 -5.86 1.00 2.38
N HIS A 91 -4.54 0.87 2.37
CA HIS A 91 -3.76 0.56 3.57
C HIS A 91 -2.38 1.21 3.59
N VAL A 92 -1.95 1.65 4.77
CA VAL A 92 -0.63 2.26 5.02
C VAL A 92 -0.03 1.60 6.26
N ASN A 93 1.14 1.01 6.12
CA ASN A 93 1.91 0.51 7.26
C ASN A 93 2.67 1.67 7.90
N GLN A 94 2.69 1.72 9.23
CA GLN A 94 3.50 2.71 9.95
C GLN A 94 4.13 2.16 11.22
N VAL A 95 5.22 2.81 11.61
CA VAL A 95 5.68 2.78 13.01
C VAL A 95 4.82 3.71 13.84
N PHE A 96 4.75 3.47 15.15
CA PHE A 96 3.88 4.22 16.06
C PHE A 96 3.95 5.75 15.88
N THR A 97 5.16 6.29 15.80
CA THR A 97 5.41 7.74 15.67
C THR A 97 5.02 8.34 14.31
N GLY A 98 4.81 7.51 13.28
CA GLY A 98 4.41 7.97 11.95
C GLY A 98 2.90 8.02 11.73
N VAL A 99 2.10 7.41 12.62
CA VAL A 99 0.64 7.25 12.43
C VAL A 99 -0.06 8.61 12.31
N GLY A 100 0.24 9.56 13.20
CA GLY A 100 -0.39 10.89 13.18
C GLY A 100 -0.07 11.67 11.90
N ALA A 101 1.20 11.65 11.47
CA ALA A 101 1.63 12.33 10.25
C ALA A 101 1.00 11.73 8.98
N SER A 102 0.97 10.39 8.87
CA SER A 102 0.31 9.71 7.75
C SER A 102 -1.19 10.06 7.68
N ARG A 103 -1.90 10.06 8.81
CA ARG A 103 -3.33 10.46 8.84
C ARG A 103 -3.51 11.91 8.41
N ALA A 104 -2.71 12.83 8.91
CA ALA A 104 -2.82 14.24 8.57
C ALA A 104 -2.63 14.51 7.06
N LEU A 105 -1.71 13.77 6.42
CA LEU A 105 -1.42 13.93 4.99
C LEU A 105 -2.42 13.24 4.07
N LEU A 106 -3.11 12.19 4.53
CA LEU A 106 -4.14 11.52 3.74
C LEU A 106 -5.37 12.42 3.52
N GLY A 107 -5.64 13.36 4.42
CA GLY A 107 -6.88 14.16 4.44
C GLY A 107 -8.07 13.37 5.00
#